data_AF-A0A834HF50-F1
#
_entry.id   AF-A0A834HF50-F1
#
_cell.length_a   1.000
_cell.length_b   1.000
_cell.length_c   1.000
_cell.angle_alpha   90.00
_cell.angle_beta   90.00
_cell.angle_gamma   90.00
#
_symmetry.space_group_name_H-M   'P 1'
#
loop_
_entity.id
_entity.type
_entity.pdbx_description
1 polymer ?
#
loop_
_entity_poly.entity_id
_entity_poly.type
_entity_poly.pdbx_seq_one_letter_code
_entity_poly.pdbx_strand_id
1 'polypeptide(L)'
;MNGFNLPSSSSEREYEWVQSDIITLFSSSSFFFNLFPTPVMANRWCQNMSEAVNITMSRQQDPQRPLFLFGNPFKMLLRKGSYLSPRLLALLNDFELALAERLMNLKPKDKEDVLSLSWMGSAMELLCQTHTDIKTIITKLELPVCDWDDKWIDAYFDDSVKLLDICNAFSSELTRLNQGNLLLQCALHKMDAHDSERFLKARSSLDGWRRHISSKNPRLGNCFPNLDNLIGTLNRPKVKNSDKGKVLMRTMYGVKVVTVFVSSIFVAAFSGSANKLVDIQGLETCLWADAFTDVQAYINGESRNMLSSGRVTVLKELESVDTSVKKLLPMIQEGVDPIEAEAVQNSASDLGKRAAKLSQGLDLLVEQVDGFFQILLSGRDTLLCNLRMVSSAPDIKQESRQGQAVKS
;
A
#
# COMPACT_ATOMS: atom_id res chain seq x y z
N MET A 1 60.85 37.57 -33.99
CA MET A 1 61.11 36.41 -34.85
C MET A 1 60.46 35.19 -34.21
N ASN A 2 59.56 34.55 -34.96
CA ASN A 2 59.07 33.15 -34.89
C ASN A 2 58.62 32.64 -33.50
N GLY A 3 57.36 32.34 -33.18
CA GLY A 3 56.20 31.91 -33.98
C GLY A 3 55.85 30.47 -33.58
N PHE A 4 54.66 30.21 -33.01
CA PHE A 4 53.91 28.94 -33.09
C PHE A 4 52.45 29.12 -32.58
N ASN A 5 51.55 28.32 -33.16
CA ASN A 5 50.08 28.44 -33.21
C ASN A 5 49.30 28.11 -31.90
N LEU A 6 48.07 28.66 -31.84
CA LEU A 6 46.81 28.36 -31.09
C LEU A 6 46.53 26.89 -30.65
N PRO A 7 45.46 26.54 -29.85
CA PRO A 7 44.34 27.34 -29.31
C PRO A 7 43.90 27.04 -27.84
N SER A 8 42.87 27.80 -27.43
CA SER A 8 41.92 27.63 -26.32
C SER A 8 41.32 26.23 -26.11
N SER A 9 41.28 25.76 -24.85
CA SER A 9 40.08 25.24 -24.16
C SER A 9 40.48 24.75 -22.76
N SER A 10 40.15 25.53 -21.73
CA SER A 10 40.36 25.18 -20.32
C SER A 10 39.05 24.99 -19.56
N SER A 11 37.99 24.58 -20.26
CA SER A 11 36.69 24.23 -19.67
C SER A 11 36.22 22.82 -20.01
N GLU A 12 37.00 22.02 -20.76
CA GLU A 12 36.61 20.65 -21.16
C GLU A 12 37.28 19.55 -20.34
N ARG A 13 38.33 19.84 -19.55
CA ARG A 13 39.06 18.80 -18.79
C ARG A 13 38.59 18.59 -17.34
N GLU A 14 37.70 19.42 -16.82
CA GLU A 14 37.05 19.17 -15.51
C GLU A 14 35.74 18.38 -15.61
N TYR A 15 35.18 18.19 -16.80
CA TYR A 15 33.96 17.38 -17.00
C TYR A 15 34.24 15.89 -17.22
N GLU A 16 35.43 15.50 -17.67
CA GLU A 16 35.75 14.09 -17.96
C GLU A 16 36.00 13.24 -16.70
N TRP A 17 36.48 13.83 -15.60
CA TRP A 17 36.64 13.08 -14.34
C TRP A 17 35.32 12.91 -13.58
N VAL A 18 34.38 13.85 -13.71
CA VAL A 18 33.05 13.73 -13.09
C VAL A 18 32.14 12.75 -13.86
N GLN A 19 32.34 12.57 -15.17
CA GLN A 19 31.61 11.58 -15.96
C GLN A 19 32.06 10.13 -15.71
N SER A 20 33.35 9.89 -15.45
CA SER A 20 33.85 8.52 -15.23
C SER A 20 33.41 7.93 -13.89
N ASP A 21 33.26 8.75 -12.84
CA ASP A 21 32.83 8.27 -11.53
C ASP A 21 31.30 8.12 -11.43
N ILE A 22 30.53 8.91 -12.19
CA ILE A 22 29.08 8.75 -12.26
C ILE A 22 28.70 7.48 -13.04
N ILE A 23 29.39 7.16 -14.14
CA ILE A 23 29.11 5.92 -14.91
C ILE A 23 29.46 4.66 -14.09
N THR A 24 30.48 4.74 -13.22
CA THR A 24 30.87 3.62 -12.35
C THR A 24 29.93 3.44 -11.15
N LEU A 25 29.33 4.54 -10.66
CA LEU A 25 28.24 4.51 -9.66
C LEU A 25 26.89 4.04 -10.24
N PHE A 26 26.69 4.15 -11.56
CA PHE A 26 25.50 3.62 -12.25
C PHE A 26 25.60 2.12 -12.61
N SER A 27 26.74 1.46 -12.36
CA SER A 27 26.91 0.03 -12.68
C SER A 27 26.67 -0.92 -11.48
N SER A 28 26.14 -0.45 -10.35
CA SER A 28 25.87 -1.30 -9.17
C SER A 28 24.49 -1.11 -8.52
N SER A 29 23.54 -0.49 -9.19
CA SER A 29 22.15 -0.45 -8.70
C SER A 29 21.22 -1.14 -9.69
N SER A 30 20.76 -2.33 -9.31
CA SER A 30 19.89 -3.24 -10.07
C SER A 30 18.47 -2.71 -10.33
N PHE A 31 18.31 -1.39 -10.48
CA PHE A 31 17.01 -0.71 -10.54
C PHE A 31 16.63 -0.20 -11.94
N PHE A 32 17.58 -0.15 -12.88
CA PHE A 32 17.32 0.34 -14.24
C PHE A 32 16.64 -0.67 -15.19
N PHE A 33 16.66 -1.97 -14.86
CA PHE A 33 16.08 -3.01 -15.73
C PHE A 33 14.55 -3.17 -15.61
N ASN A 34 13.91 -2.57 -14.59
CA ASN A 34 12.50 -2.84 -14.31
C ASN A 34 11.51 -1.81 -14.88
N LEU A 35 11.95 -0.85 -15.70
CA LEU A 35 11.03 0.11 -16.32
C LEU A 35 11.09 0.22 -17.86
N PHE A 36 12.14 -0.24 -18.56
CA PHE A 36 12.17 -0.25 -20.03
C PHE A 36 13.04 -1.40 -20.58
N PRO A 37 12.48 -2.40 -21.29
CA PRO A 37 13.23 -3.60 -21.64
C PRO A 37 14.14 -3.46 -22.87
N THR A 38 14.10 -2.35 -23.65
CA THR A 38 15.07 -2.13 -24.74
C THR A 38 15.35 -0.65 -25.05
N PRO A 39 16.58 -0.31 -25.55
CA PRO A 39 16.94 1.03 -26.02
C PRO A 39 16.04 1.58 -27.14
N VAL A 40 15.32 0.70 -27.84
CA VAL A 40 14.40 1.05 -28.93
C VAL A 40 13.14 1.75 -28.42
N MET A 41 12.66 1.41 -27.21
CA MET A 41 11.47 2.05 -26.62
C MET A 41 11.74 3.47 -26.12
N ALA A 42 12.95 3.75 -25.64
CA ALA A 42 13.37 5.11 -25.25
C ALA A 42 13.45 6.04 -26.48
N ASN A 43 14.00 5.57 -27.60
CA ASN A 43 14.07 6.35 -28.84
C ASN A 43 12.71 6.58 -29.49
N ARG A 44 11.77 5.62 -29.37
CA ARG A 44 10.40 5.76 -29.90
C ARG A 44 9.57 6.78 -29.11
N TRP A 45 9.83 6.91 -27.81
CA TRP A 45 9.19 7.92 -26.96
C TRP A 45 9.69 9.35 -27.30
N CYS A 46 11.00 9.51 -27.56
CA CYS A 46 11.56 10.78 -28.05
C CYS A 46 11.06 11.17 -29.45
N GLN A 47 10.87 10.20 -30.37
CA GLN A 47 10.31 10.47 -31.71
C GLN A 47 8.82 10.88 -31.65
N ASN A 48 8.01 10.22 -30.81
CA ASN A 48 6.59 10.54 -30.68
C ASN A 48 6.33 11.92 -30.04
N MET A 49 7.24 12.42 -29.19
CA MET A 49 7.17 13.81 -28.70
C MET A 49 7.50 14.85 -29.78
N SER A 50 8.29 14.51 -30.79
CA SER A 50 8.58 15.42 -31.91
C SER A 50 7.43 15.53 -32.92
N GLU A 51 6.61 14.48 -33.08
CA GLU A 51 5.45 14.50 -33.99
C GLU A 51 4.20 15.17 -33.37
N ALA A 52 4.06 15.13 -32.05
CA ALA A 52 2.95 15.77 -31.34
C ALA A 52 3.00 17.32 -31.34
N VAL A 53 4.12 17.91 -31.77
CA VAL A 53 4.30 19.37 -31.86
C VAL A 53 3.95 19.94 -33.25
N ASN A 54 3.68 19.10 -34.26
CA ASN A 54 3.48 19.56 -35.65
C ASN A 54 2.04 19.51 -36.20
N ILE A 55 1.00 19.40 -35.35
CA ILE A 55 -0.39 19.54 -35.83
C ILE A 55 -1.07 20.70 -35.11
N THR A 56 -0.77 21.91 -35.56
CA THR A 56 -1.67 23.05 -35.43
C THR A 56 -1.67 23.81 -36.74
N MET A 57 -2.82 23.83 -37.44
CA MET A 57 -3.30 24.84 -38.39
C MET A 57 -4.26 24.19 -39.39
N SER A 58 -5.57 24.31 -39.14
CA SER A 58 -6.58 24.74 -40.13
C SER A 58 -8.01 24.36 -39.72
N ARG A 59 -8.86 25.38 -39.45
CA ARG A 59 -10.16 25.49 -40.16
C ARG A 59 -10.84 26.84 -39.96
N GLN A 60 -11.25 27.42 -41.09
CA GLN A 60 -12.04 28.64 -41.25
C GLN A 60 -13.55 28.40 -41.06
N GLN A 61 -14.18 29.43 -40.46
CA GLN A 61 -15.53 30.02 -40.61
C GLN A 61 -16.77 29.18 -40.97
N ASP A 62 -17.82 29.44 -40.17
CA ASP A 62 -19.24 29.05 -40.29
C ASP A 62 -19.97 29.84 -41.39
N PRO A 63 -21.08 29.31 -41.96
CA PRO A 63 -22.35 30.01 -41.77
C PRO A 63 -23.62 29.13 -41.58
N GLN A 64 -24.44 29.59 -40.64
CA GLN A 64 -25.91 29.53 -40.41
C GLN A 64 -26.84 28.52 -41.15
N ARG A 65 -27.72 27.92 -40.32
CA ARG A 65 -28.79 26.89 -40.47
C ARG A 65 -29.84 27.10 -41.59
N PRO A 66 -30.70 26.08 -41.86
CA PRO A 66 -32.01 26.01 -41.16
C PRO A 66 -32.40 24.62 -40.59
N LEU A 67 -33.34 24.68 -39.63
CA LEU A 67 -33.94 23.59 -38.85
C LEU A 67 -34.87 22.68 -39.67
N PHE A 68 -34.75 21.37 -39.50
CA PHE A 68 -35.82 20.41 -39.79
C PHE A 68 -36.09 19.52 -38.58
N LEU A 69 -37.33 19.62 -38.08
CA LEU A 69 -37.94 18.74 -37.09
C LEU A 69 -38.51 17.50 -37.79
N PHE A 70 -37.82 16.36 -37.73
CA PHE A 70 -38.46 15.05 -37.76
C PHE A 70 -37.61 14.07 -36.94
N GLY A 71 -38.14 13.72 -35.76
CA GLY A 71 -37.48 12.87 -34.77
C GLY A 71 -37.57 11.39 -35.17
N ASN A 72 -36.40 10.75 -35.25
CA ASN A 72 -36.27 9.33 -35.50
C ASN A 72 -36.48 8.55 -34.17
N PRO A 73 -37.34 7.50 -34.10
CA PRO A 73 -37.72 6.85 -32.83
C PRO A 73 -36.60 6.07 -32.13
N PHE A 74 -35.49 5.79 -32.84
CA PHE A 74 -34.36 5.04 -32.29
C PHE A 74 -33.38 5.87 -31.46
N LYS A 75 -33.60 7.18 -31.32
CA LYS A 75 -32.75 8.04 -30.47
C LYS A 75 -33.09 7.97 -28.97
N MET A 76 -34.09 7.19 -28.57
CA MET A 76 -34.55 7.08 -27.18
C MET A 76 -33.95 5.90 -26.38
N LEU A 77 -33.04 5.10 -26.96
CA LEU A 77 -32.44 3.93 -26.31
C LEU A 77 -30.95 4.06 -25.97
N LEU A 78 -30.32 5.20 -26.24
CA LEU A 78 -28.93 5.46 -25.84
C LEU A 78 -28.92 6.63 -24.86
N ARG A 79 -29.16 6.33 -23.58
CA ARG A 79 -28.73 7.22 -22.50
C ARG A 79 -27.23 7.48 -22.74
N LYS A 80 -26.89 8.76 -22.87
CA LYS A 80 -25.54 9.30 -23.08
C LYS A 80 -24.67 9.04 -21.85
N GLY A 81 -24.31 7.78 -21.61
CA GLY A 81 -23.09 7.44 -20.90
C GLY A 81 -21.94 7.60 -21.89
N SER A 82 -20.87 8.29 -21.52
CA SER A 82 -19.63 8.25 -22.30
C SER A 82 -19.17 6.79 -22.38
N TYR A 83 -19.35 6.14 -23.53
CA TYR A 83 -18.91 4.77 -23.74
C TYR A 83 -17.38 4.74 -23.69
N LEU A 84 -16.82 4.09 -22.67
CA LEU A 84 -15.38 3.79 -22.64
C LEU A 84 -15.02 2.99 -23.90
N SER A 85 -13.84 3.24 -24.47
CA SER A 85 -13.37 2.42 -25.58
C SER A 85 -13.23 0.95 -25.15
N PRO A 86 -13.41 -0.03 -26.04
CA PRO A 86 -13.32 -1.45 -25.69
C PRO A 86 -12.00 -1.82 -24.99
N ARG A 87 -10.88 -1.21 -25.38
CA ARG A 87 -9.56 -1.41 -24.74
C ARG A 87 -9.53 -0.90 -23.30
N LEU A 88 -10.11 0.28 -23.04
CA LEU A 88 -10.16 0.85 -21.69
C LEU A 88 -11.11 0.08 -20.78
N LEU A 89 -12.22 -0.40 -21.34
CA LEU A 89 -13.16 -1.25 -20.62
C LEU A 89 -12.54 -2.62 -20.27
N ALA A 90 -11.83 -3.25 -21.20
CA ALA A 90 -11.12 -4.50 -20.93
C ALA A 90 -10.08 -4.33 -19.83
N LEU A 91 -9.27 -3.26 -19.89
CA LEU A 91 -8.27 -2.96 -18.86
C LEU A 91 -8.89 -2.78 -17.47
N LEU A 92 -10.01 -2.07 -17.38
CA LEU A 92 -10.74 -1.89 -16.13
C LEU A 92 -11.32 -3.21 -15.62
N ASN A 93 -11.93 -4.01 -16.49
CA ASN A 93 -12.51 -5.30 -16.13
C ASN A 93 -11.44 -6.29 -15.66
N ASP A 94 -10.28 -6.34 -16.31
CA ASP A 94 -9.15 -7.18 -15.89
C ASP A 94 -8.75 -6.87 -14.44
N PHE A 95 -8.66 -5.58 -14.09
CA PHE A 95 -8.38 -5.15 -12.73
C PHE A 95 -9.51 -5.54 -11.76
N GLU A 96 -10.76 -5.24 -12.10
CA GLU A 96 -11.88 -5.49 -11.19
C GLU A 96 -12.12 -6.99 -10.97
N LEU A 97 -11.92 -7.83 -11.99
CA LEU A 97 -12.02 -9.29 -11.88
C LEU A 97 -10.86 -9.86 -11.05
N ALA A 98 -9.63 -9.41 -11.28
CA ALA A 98 -8.47 -9.83 -10.47
C ALA A 98 -8.64 -9.41 -9.01
N LEU A 99 -9.19 -8.21 -8.75
CA LEU A 99 -9.51 -7.77 -7.40
C LEU A 99 -10.61 -8.64 -6.77
N ALA A 100 -11.69 -8.95 -7.51
CA ALA A 100 -12.75 -9.82 -7.04
C ALA A 100 -12.22 -11.21 -6.66
N GLU A 101 -11.38 -11.81 -7.49
CA GLU A 101 -10.74 -13.11 -7.23
C GLU A 101 -9.89 -13.09 -5.96
N ARG A 102 -9.01 -12.09 -5.81
CA ARG A 102 -8.17 -11.97 -4.61
C ARG A 102 -8.99 -11.73 -3.35
N LEU A 103 -10.09 -10.97 -3.43
CA LEU A 103 -11.03 -10.79 -2.32
C LEU A 103 -11.69 -12.12 -1.95
N MET A 104 -12.16 -12.90 -2.92
CA MET A 104 -12.73 -14.24 -2.65
C MET A 104 -11.71 -15.16 -1.98
N ASN A 105 -10.44 -15.10 -2.40
CA ASN A 105 -9.35 -15.87 -1.80
C ASN A 105 -8.99 -15.40 -0.37
N LEU A 106 -9.30 -14.14 -0.02
CA LEU A 106 -9.10 -13.62 1.33
C LEU A 106 -10.11 -14.20 2.35
N LYS A 107 -11.26 -14.69 1.87
CA LYS A 107 -12.29 -15.25 2.75
C LYS A 107 -11.76 -16.49 3.49
N PRO A 108 -11.70 -16.46 4.83
CA PRO A 108 -11.25 -17.62 5.60
C PRO A 108 -12.17 -18.83 5.40
N LYS A 109 -11.59 -20.04 5.38
CA LYS A 109 -12.36 -21.28 5.30
C LYS A 109 -12.94 -21.65 6.67
N ASP A 110 -12.18 -21.40 7.72
CA ASP A 110 -12.59 -21.58 9.11
C ASP A 110 -12.68 -20.23 9.83
N LYS A 111 -13.58 -20.13 10.81
CA LYS A 111 -13.68 -18.99 11.72
C LYS A 111 -12.41 -18.84 12.56
N GLU A 112 -11.72 -19.94 12.84
CA GLU A 112 -10.47 -19.93 13.59
C GLU A 112 -9.30 -19.29 12.81
N ASP A 113 -9.41 -19.15 11.49
CA ASP A 113 -8.40 -18.50 10.66
C ASP A 113 -8.55 -16.97 10.63
N VAL A 114 -9.72 -16.43 11.01
CA VAL A 114 -9.99 -14.99 11.09
C VAL A 114 -9.03 -14.36 12.10
N LEU A 115 -8.32 -13.31 11.69
CA LEU A 115 -7.31 -12.59 12.51
C LEU A 115 -6.13 -13.47 12.98
N SER A 116 -5.88 -14.61 12.32
CA SER A 116 -4.59 -15.29 12.41
C SER A 116 -3.48 -14.47 11.74
N LEU A 117 -2.24 -14.63 12.17
CA LEU A 117 -1.10 -13.95 11.53
C LEU A 117 -0.94 -14.35 10.06
N SER A 118 -1.27 -15.60 9.72
CA SER A 118 -1.32 -16.05 8.32
C SER A 118 -2.36 -15.29 7.50
N TRP A 119 -3.56 -15.11 8.05
CA TRP A 119 -4.61 -14.35 7.37
C TRP A 119 -4.24 -12.87 7.20
N MET A 120 -3.64 -12.27 8.24
CA MET A 120 -3.12 -10.91 8.16
C MET A 120 -2.03 -10.79 7.09
N GLY A 121 -1.17 -11.81 6.93
CA GLY A 121 -0.21 -11.90 5.84
C GLY A 121 -0.90 -11.85 4.47
N SER A 122 -1.93 -12.67 4.24
CA SER A 122 -2.72 -12.65 2.99
C SER A 122 -3.43 -11.32 2.75
N ALA A 123 -3.91 -10.66 3.82
CA ALA A 123 -4.52 -9.33 3.71
C ALA A 123 -3.51 -8.26 3.29
N MET A 124 -2.27 -8.31 3.82
CA MET A 124 -1.19 -7.44 3.38
C MET A 124 -0.75 -7.74 1.95
N GLU A 125 -0.69 -9.01 1.55
CA GLU A 125 -0.38 -9.40 0.17
C GLU A 125 -1.42 -8.83 -0.81
N LEU A 126 -2.71 -8.93 -0.49
CA LEU A 126 -3.79 -8.30 -1.26
C LEU A 126 -3.56 -6.79 -1.40
N LEU A 127 -3.17 -6.09 -0.32
CA LEU A 127 -2.87 -4.66 -0.37
C LEU A 127 -1.69 -4.36 -1.30
N CYS A 128 -0.57 -5.05 -1.13
CA CYS A 128 0.63 -4.89 -1.93
C CYS A 128 0.34 -5.09 -3.43
N GLN A 129 -0.38 -6.17 -3.77
CA GLN A 129 -0.75 -6.47 -5.15
C GLN A 129 -1.69 -5.40 -5.71
N THR A 130 -2.72 -5.01 -4.97
CA THR A 130 -3.71 -4.02 -5.41
C THR A 130 -3.07 -2.63 -5.62
N HIS A 131 -2.14 -2.21 -4.77
CA HIS A 131 -1.38 -0.97 -4.96
C HIS A 131 -0.39 -1.05 -6.12
N THR A 132 0.21 -2.22 -6.35
CA THR A 132 1.10 -2.44 -7.49
C THR A 132 0.35 -2.39 -8.82
N ASP A 133 -0.91 -2.84 -8.85
CA ASP A 133 -1.76 -2.78 -10.05
C ASP A 133 -1.98 -1.35 -10.56
N ILE A 134 -2.00 -0.35 -9.66
CA ILE A 134 -2.09 1.06 -10.05
C ILE A 134 -0.95 1.41 -11.01
N LYS A 135 0.28 1.03 -10.67
CA LYS A 135 1.47 1.30 -11.50
C LYS A 135 1.33 0.68 -12.88
N THR A 136 0.88 -0.58 -12.93
CA THR A 136 0.60 -1.31 -14.17
C THR A 136 -0.47 -0.61 -15.01
N ILE A 137 -1.55 -0.14 -14.39
CA ILE A 137 -2.66 0.54 -15.06
C ILE A 137 -2.24 1.90 -15.59
N ILE A 138 -1.54 2.72 -14.80
CA ILE A 138 -0.99 4.01 -15.24
C ILE A 138 -0.12 3.83 -16.48
N THR A 139 0.73 2.79 -16.48
CA THR A 139 1.61 2.46 -17.61
C THR A 139 0.81 2.07 -18.84
N LYS A 140 -0.18 1.17 -18.70
CA LYS A 140 -1.05 0.73 -19.81
C LYS A 140 -1.97 1.82 -20.35
N LEU A 141 -2.34 2.79 -19.52
CA LEU A 141 -3.14 3.94 -19.91
C LEU A 141 -2.32 4.96 -20.70
N GLU A 142 -0.98 4.93 -20.63
CA GLU A 142 -0.10 5.95 -21.23
C GLU A 142 -0.61 7.36 -20.87
N LEU A 143 -1.02 7.56 -19.62
CA LEU A 143 -1.60 8.81 -19.15
C LEU A 143 -0.47 9.64 -18.53
N PRO A 144 0.03 10.68 -19.20
CA PRO A 144 1.07 11.51 -18.63
C PRO A 144 0.55 12.21 -17.38
N VAL A 145 1.42 12.40 -16.39
CA VAL A 145 1.04 12.99 -15.09
C VAL A 145 0.49 14.41 -15.25
N CYS A 146 0.87 15.15 -16.30
CA CYS A 146 0.32 16.47 -16.63
C CYS A 146 -1.18 16.47 -16.97
N ASP A 147 -1.75 15.31 -17.33
CA ASP A 147 -3.18 15.19 -17.60
C ASP A 147 -4.00 15.02 -16.31
N TRP A 148 -3.34 14.78 -15.18
CA TRP A 148 -3.97 14.62 -13.88
C TRP A 148 -4.43 15.99 -13.36
N ASP A 149 -5.35 16.01 -12.41
CA ASP A 149 -5.81 17.23 -11.76
C ASP A 149 -5.00 17.44 -10.48
N ASP A 150 -4.56 18.68 -10.26
CA ASP A 150 -3.74 19.05 -9.10
C ASP A 150 -4.41 18.62 -7.79
N LYS A 151 -5.74 18.71 -7.68
CA LYS A 151 -6.48 18.29 -6.47
C LYS A 151 -6.35 16.80 -6.19
N TRP A 152 -6.14 15.99 -7.22
CA TRP A 152 -5.94 14.55 -7.06
C TRP A 152 -4.53 14.17 -6.74
N ILE A 153 -3.57 14.88 -7.32
CA ILE A 153 -2.18 14.76 -6.95
C ILE A 153 -2.04 15.09 -5.46
N ASP A 154 -2.65 16.20 -5.01
CA ASP A 154 -2.70 16.59 -3.60
C ASP A 154 -3.38 15.53 -2.73
N ALA A 155 -4.56 15.05 -3.13
CA ALA A 155 -5.28 14.02 -2.39
C ALA A 155 -4.50 12.70 -2.29
N TYR A 156 -3.80 12.29 -3.36
CA TYR A 156 -2.95 11.11 -3.34
C TYR A 156 -1.76 11.27 -2.39
N PHE A 157 -1.08 12.41 -2.42
CA PHE A 157 0.02 12.67 -1.49
C PHE A 157 -0.47 12.75 -0.05
N ASP A 158 -1.62 13.37 0.19
CA ASP A 158 -2.23 13.47 1.52
C ASP A 158 -2.70 12.10 2.04
N ASP A 159 -3.32 11.27 1.21
CA ASP A 159 -3.72 9.90 1.57
C ASP A 159 -2.50 9.02 1.85
N SER A 160 -1.46 9.08 1.00
CA SER A 160 -0.27 8.24 1.16
C SER A 160 0.57 8.60 2.39
N VAL A 161 0.62 9.88 2.83
CA VAL A 161 1.24 10.20 4.13
C VAL A 161 0.50 9.51 5.28
N LYS A 162 -0.84 9.56 5.29
CA LYS A 162 -1.64 8.90 6.33
C LYS A 162 -1.45 7.39 6.34
N LEU A 163 -1.31 6.78 5.16
CA LEU A 163 -1.01 5.36 5.05
C LEU A 163 0.39 5.02 5.58
N LEU A 164 1.41 5.84 5.29
CA LEU A 164 2.75 5.66 5.85
C LEU A 164 2.74 5.76 7.39
N ASP A 165 1.97 6.70 7.95
CA ASP A 165 1.80 6.80 9.41
C ASP A 165 1.11 5.56 10.02
N ILE A 166 0.11 5.00 9.32
CA ILE A 166 -0.55 3.76 9.72
C ILE A 166 0.46 2.59 9.68
N CYS A 167 1.25 2.46 8.62
CA CYS A 167 2.31 1.45 8.54
C CYS A 167 3.32 1.59 9.69
N ASN A 168 3.77 2.81 10.00
CA ASN A 168 4.67 3.06 11.13
C ASN A 168 4.06 2.61 12.47
N ALA A 169 2.76 2.81 12.66
CA ALA A 169 2.06 2.33 13.84
C ALA A 169 1.94 0.80 13.87
N PHE A 170 1.69 0.15 12.74
CA PHE A 170 1.69 -1.32 12.61
C PHE A 170 3.06 -1.92 12.89
N SER A 171 4.13 -1.43 12.25
CA SER A 171 5.50 -1.91 12.51
C SER A 171 5.89 -1.70 13.98
N SER A 172 5.49 -0.58 14.57
CA SER A 172 5.71 -0.32 16.00
C SER A 172 4.97 -1.30 16.90
N GLU A 173 3.74 -1.70 16.54
CA GLU A 173 2.97 -2.66 17.30
C GLU A 173 3.52 -4.08 17.17
N LEU A 174 3.87 -4.49 15.95
CA LEU A 174 4.50 -5.80 15.70
C LEU A 174 5.84 -5.92 16.44
N THR A 175 6.65 -4.86 16.42
CA THR A 175 7.89 -4.79 17.21
C THR A 175 7.62 -4.93 18.70
N ARG A 176 6.59 -4.24 19.22
CA ARG A 176 6.18 -4.36 20.63
C ARG A 176 5.77 -5.80 20.97
N LEU A 177 4.97 -6.45 20.14
CA LEU A 177 4.59 -7.86 20.33
C LEU A 177 5.81 -8.77 20.31
N ASN A 178 6.76 -8.53 19.40
CA ASN A 178 8.00 -9.31 19.29
C ASN A 178 8.93 -9.12 20.50
N GLN A 179 8.99 -7.92 21.09
CA GLN A 179 9.68 -7.68 22.36
C GLN A 179 9.08 -8.53 23.50
N GLY A 180 7.78 -8.82 23.45
CA GLY A 180 7.15 -9.77 24.37
C GLY A 180 7.74 -11.17 24.25
N ASN A 181 8.09 -11.62 23.03
CA ASN A 181 8.70 -12.93 22.83
C ASN A 181 10.04 -13.08 23.59
N LEU A 182 10.83 -12.00 23.74
CA LEU A 182 12.06 -12.04 24.54
C LEU A 182 11.80 -12.40 26.01
N LEU A 183 10.69 -11.93 26.58
CA LEU A 183 10.30 -12.27 27.96
C LEU A 183 9.89 -13.74 28.08
N LEU A 184 9.24 -14.29 27.06
CA LEU A 184 8.91 -15.73 26.99
C LEU A 184 10.17 -16.57 26.89
N GLN A 185 11.11 -16.22 26.00
CA GLN A 185 12.39 -16.94 25.88
C GLN A 185 13.20 -16.90 27.17
N CYS A 186 13.21 -15.75 27.87
CA CYS A 186 13.85 -15.62 29.17
C CYS A 186 13.20 -16.55 30.21
N ALA A 187 11.87 -16.64 30.25
CA ALA A 187 11.16 -17.57 31.13
C ALA A 187 11.51 -19.03 30.82
N LEU A 188 11.45 -19.41 29.54
CA LEU A 188 11.74 -20.77 29.07
C LEU A 188 13.16 -21.21 29.42
N HIS A 189 14.15 -20.36 29.15
CA HIS A 189 15.55 -20.64 29.49
C HIS A 189 15.78 -20.84 30.99
N LYS A 190 15.05 -20.10 31.84
CA LYS A 190 15.15 -20.25 33.30
C LYS A 190 14.52 -21.55 33.81
N MET A 191 13.51 -22.09 33.10
CA MET A 191 12.84 -23.34 33.48
C MET A 191 13.61 -24.60 33.03
N ASP A 192 14.51 -24.47 32.06
CA ASP A 192 15.32 -25.59 31.53
C ASP A 192 16.41 -26.07 32.51
N ALA A 193 16.70 -25.27 33.54
CA ALA A 193 17.58 -25.66 34.64
C ALA A 193 16.73 -26.02 35.86
N HIS A 194 16.75 -27.29 36.27
CA HIS A 194 15.94 -27.88 37.36
C HIS A 194 16.23 -27.30 38.76
N ASP A 195 15.98 -26.00 38.96
CA ASP A 195 16.29 -25.26 40.17
C ASP A 195 15.09 -24.40 40.63
N SER A 196 14.66 -24.63 41.86
CA SER A 196 13.55 -23.94 42.52
C SER A 196 13.68 -22.41 42.53
N GLU A 197 14.90 -21.85 42.64
CA GLU A 197 15.12 -20.40 42.64
C GLU A 197 14.86 -19.79 41.25
N ARG A 198 15.06 -20.59 40.19
CA ARG A 198 14.87 -20.15 38.81
C ARG A 198 13.41 -20.18 38.39
N PHE A 199 12.57 -21.01 39.00
CA PHE A 199 11.12 -20.99 38.82
C PHE A 199 10.49 -19.66 39.25
N LEU A 200 10.93 -19.08 40.37
CA LEU A 200 10.52 -17.73 40.78
C LEU A 200 10.93 -16.66 39.76
N LYS A 201 12.14 -16.78 39.18
CA LYS A 201 12.64 -15.88 38.14
C LYS A 201 11.95 -16.09 36.78
N ALA A 202 11.47 -17.29 36.47
CA ALA A 202 10.69 -17.59 35.28
C ALA A 202 9.28 -16.99 35.40
N ARG A 203 8.66 -17.13 36.58
CA ARG A 203 7.38 -16.50 36.90
C ARG A 203 7.42 -14.98 36.72
N SER A 204 8.42 -14.30 37.26
CA SER A 204 8.51 -12.84 37.10
C SER A 204 8.64 -12.40 35.63
N SER A 205 9.31 -13.22 34.80
CA SER A 205 9.35 -13.03 33.35
C SER A 205 7.99 -13.25 32.68
N LEU A 206 7.23 -14.29 33.05
CA LEU A 206 5.88 -14.54 32.55
C LEU A 206 4.87 -13.46 32.97
N ASP A 207 4.94 -13.01 34.22
CA ASP A 207 4.14 -11.89 34.73
C ASP A 207 4.53 -10.57 34.04
N GLY A 208 5.83 -10.40 33.74
CA GLY A 208 6.33 -9.31 32.90
C GLY A 208 5.75 -9.36 31.49
N TRP A 209 5.73 -10.54 30.86
CA TRP A 209 5.13 -10.74 29.55
C TRP A 209 3.64 -10.38 29.54
N ARG A 210 2.86 -10.88 30.51
CA ARG A 210 1.42 -10.58 30.62
C ARG A 210 1.17 -9.08 30.73
N ARG A 211 1.94 -8.37 31.56
CA ARG A 211 1.85 -6.91 31.68
C ARG A 211 2.23 -6.22 30.37
N HIS A 212 3.28 -6.69 29.70
CA HIS A 212 3.74 -6.15 28.42
C HIS A 212 2.67 -6.28 27.34
N ILE A 213 2.11 -7.47 27.12
CA ILE A 213 1.08 -7.67 26.09
C ILE A 213 -0.21 -6.90 26.39
N SER A 214 -0.57 -6.74 27.68
CA SER A 214 -1.75 -5.99 28.12
C SER A 214 -1.58 -4.47 28.00
N SER A 215 -0.34 -3.98 27.94
CA SER A 215 -0.07 -2.56 27.72
C SER A 215 -0.45 -2.16 26.30
N LYS A 216 -1.12 -1.01 26.16
CA LYS A 216 -1.53 -0.49 24.85
C LYS A 216 -0.40 0.31 24.22
N ASN A 217 -0.26 0.19 22.90
CA ASN A 217 0.65 1.03 22.14
C ASN A 217 0.01 2.41 21.86
N PRO A 218 0.58 3.51 22.36
CA PRO A 218 0.02 4.83 22.17
C PRO A 218 0.01 5.27 20.69
N ARG A 219 0.91 4.74 19.85
CA ARG A 219 0.99 5.09 18.42
C ARG A 219 -0.22 4.63 17.62
N LEU A 220 -0.90 3.57 18.06
CA LEU A 220 -2.17 3.14 17.45
C LEU A 220 -3.27 4.20 17.61
N GLY A 221 -3.15 5.08 18.60
CA GLY A 221 -4.05 6.23 18.77
C GLY A 221 -4.06 7.15 17.55
N ASN A 222 -2.92 7.31 16.87
CA ASN A 222 -2.79 8.15 15.69
C ASN A 222 -3.40 7.52 14.44
N CYS A 223 -3.62 6.20 14.42
CA CYS A 223 -4.26 5.53 13.29
C CYS A 223 -5.74 5.93 13.16
N PHE A 224 -6.42 6.19 14.27
CA PHE A 224 -7.85 6.50 14.28
C PHE A 224 -8.20 7.74 13.45
N PRO A 225 -7.63 8.94 13.70
CA PRO A 225 -7.93 10.12 12.89
C PRO A 225 -7.49 9.95 11.43
N ASN A 226 -6.38 9.27 11.17
CA ASN A 226 -5.89 9.00 9.82
C ASN A 226 -6.87 8.11 9.04
N LEU A 227 -7.38 7.06 9.68
CA LEU A 227 -8.38 6.17 9.09
C LEU A 227 -9.73 6.88 8.87
N ASP A 228 -10.20 7.65 9.85
CA ASP A 228 -11.43 8.44 9.74
C ASP A 228 -11.36 9.43 8.56
N ASN A 229 -10.19 10.04 8.34
CA ASN A 229 -9.95 10.92 7.19
C ASN A 229 -9.96 10.17 5.84
N LEU A 230 -9.30 9.01 5.77
CA LEU A 230 -9.30 8.16 4.57
C LEU A 230 -10.72 7.71 4.21
N ILE A 231 -11.53 7.35 5.20
CA ILE A 231 -12.95 7.02 5.03
C ILE A 231 -13.73 8.23 4.49
N GLY A 232 -13.55 9.40 5.12
CA GLY A 232 -14.23 10.64 4.71
C GLY A 232 -13.91 11.07 3.27
N THR A 233 -12.79 10.60 2.72
CA THR A 233 -12.34 10.90 1.36
C THR A 233 -12.55 9.74 0.38
N LEU A 234 -13.24 8.64 0.76
CA LEU A 234 -13.58 7.52 -0.14
C LEU A 234 -14.43 7.96 -1.34
N ASN A 235 -15.40 8.84 -1.12
CA ASN A 235 -16.39 9.27 -2.13
C ASN A 235 -15.91 10.42 -3.02
N ARG A 236 -14.60 10.58 -3.23
CA ARG A 236 -14.07 11.71 -4.01
C ARG A 236 -13.84 11.46 -5.51
N PRO A 237 -14.56 10.64 -6.32
CA PRO A 237 -14.22 10.45 -7.73
C PRO A 237 -14.70 11.63 -8.60
N LYS A 238 -14.09 12.81 -8.50
CA LYS A 238 -14.25 13.86 -9.50
C LYS A 238 -12.92 14.29 -10.09
N VAL A 239 -12.58 13.72 -11.24
CA VAL A 239 -11.53 14.26 -12.12
C VAL A 239 -11.91 14.22 -13.58
N LYS A 240 -11.32 15.17 -14.33
CA LYS A 240 -11.41 15.47 -15.78
C LYS A 240 -12.17 14.45 -16.63
N ASN A 241 -13.00 14.97 -17.55
CA ASN A 241 -13.89 14.25 -18.48
C ASN A 241 -13.21 13.27 -19.47
N SER A 242 -11.96 12.86 -19.26
CA SER A 242 -11.24 11.87 -20.08
C SER A 242 -11.60 10.43 -19.70
N ASP A 243 -11.75 9.57 -20.69
CA ASP A 243 -12.06 8.15 -20.48
C ASP A 243 -10.91 7.40 -19.80
N LYS A 244 -9.65 7.77 -20.06
CA LYS A 244 -8.48 7.24 -19.34
C LYS A 244 -8.51 7.62 -17.85
N GLY A 245 -8.87 8.88 -17.57
CA GLY A 245 -9.03 9.40 -16.21
C GLY A 245 -10.10 8.62 -15.45
N LYS A 246 -11.26 8.36 -16.07
CA LYS A 246 -12.34 7.57 -15.45
C LYS A 246 -11.89 6.16 -15.05
N VAL A 247 -11.12 5.48 -15.90
CA VAL A 247 -10.55 4.15 -15.57
C VAL A 247 -9.63 4.26 -14.36
N LEU A 248 -8.67 5.19 -14.38
CA LEU A 248 -7.73 5.39 -13.26
C LEU A 248 -8.46 5.71 -11.95
N MET A 249 -9.47 6.58 -11.99
CA MET A 249 -10.21 6.98 -10.78
C MET A 249 -10.96 5.81 -10.17
N ARG A 250 -11.52 4.96 -11.02
CA ARG A 250 -12.25 3.77 -10.60
C ARG A 250 -11.32 2.70 -10.02
N THR A 251 -10.14 2.52 -10.62
CA THR A 251 -9.08 1.68 -10.05
C THR A 251 -8.64 2.19 -8.68
N MET A 252 -8.31 3.48 -8.57
CA MET A 252 -7.88 4.12 -7.32
C MET A 252 -8.95 4.00 -6.24
N TYR A 253 -10.23 4.10 -6.61
CA TYR A 253 -11.34 3.88 -5.68
C TYR A 253 -11.30 2.45 -5.09
N GLY A 254 -11.15 1.43 -5.92
CA GLY A 254 -11.00 0.04 -5.45
C GLY A 254 -9.80 -0.13 -4.51
N VAL A 255 -8.65 0.43 -4.88
CA VAL A 255 -7.45 0.39 -4.02
C VAL A 255 -7.71 1.04 -2.67
N LYS A 256 -8.34 2.21 -2.66
CA LYS A 256 -8.64 2.94 -1.43
C LYS A 256 -9.62 2.18 -0.53
N VAL A 257 -10.66 1.56 -1.11
CA VAL A 257 -11.62 0.74 -0.37
C VAL A 257 -10.92 -0.44 0.31
N VAL A 258 -10.10 -1.20 -0.42
CA VAL A 258 -9.35 -2.34 0.14
C VAL A 258 -8.38 -1.86 1.22
N THR A 259 -7.71 -0.73 1.00
CA THR A 259 -6.78 -0.13 1.97
C THR A 259 -7.46 0.24 3.27
N VAL A 260 -8.60 0.93 3.20
CA VAL A 260 -9.39 1.29 4.37
C VAL A 260 -9.87 0.02 5.07
N PHE A 261 -10.39 -0.96 4.33
CA PHE A 261 -10.89 -2.21 4.89
C PHE A 261 -9.82 -2.96 5.69
N VAL A 262 -8.66 -3.26 5.08
CA VAL A 262 -7.58 -4.01 5.74
C VAL A 262 -7.00 -3.21 6.92
N SER A 263 -6.77 -1.91 6.73
CA SER A 263 -6.23 -1.06 7.81
C SER A 263 -7.20 -0.98 8.99
N SER A 264 -8.50 -0.90 8.74
CA SER A 264 -9.55 -0.90 9.78
C SER A 264 -9.51 -2.16 10.61
N ILE A 265 -9.39 -3.32 9.96
CA ILE A 265 -9.31 -4.62 10.63
C ILE A 265 -8.05 -4.71 11.50
N PHE A 266 -6.90 -4.29 10.97
CA PHE A 266 -5.63 -4.34 11.69
C PHE A 266 -5.64 -3.40 12.90
N VAL A 267 -6.14 -2.17 12.73
CA VAL A 267 -6.32 -1.22 13.82
C VAL A 267 -7.26 -1.77 14.88
N ALA A 268 -8.39 -2.37 14.49
CA ALA A 268 -9.33 -2.99 15.42
C ALA A 268 -8.68 -4.15 16.18
N ALA A 269 -7.93 -5.00 15.49
CA ALA A 269 -7.25 -6.17 16.07
C ALA A 269 -6.17 -5.76 17.08
N PHE A 270 -5.30 -4.83 16.71
CA PHE A 270 -4.22 -4.37 17.58
C PHE A 270 -4.69 -3.48 18.74
N SER A 271 -5.77 -2.71 18.55
CA SER A 271 -6.33 -1.87 19.63
C SER A 271 -7.26 -2.64 20.57
N GLY A 272 -7.70 -3.83 20.17
CA GLY A 272 -8.74 -4.59 20.87
C GLY A 272 -10.10 -3.88 20.87
N SER A 273 -10.41 -3.08 19.85
CA SER A 273 -11.64 -2.29 19.78
C SER A 273 -12.38 -2.49 18.46
N ALA A 274 -13.64 -2.92 18.55
CA ALA A 274 -14.53 -3.07 17.39
C ALA A 274 -15.03 -1.72 16.83
N ASN A 275 -14.82 -0.62 17.54
CA ASN A 275 -15.33 0.71 17.18
C ASN A 275 -14.80 1.24 15.84
N LYS A 276 -13.80 0.58 15.27
CA LYS A 276 -13.13 0.98 14.03
C LYS A 276 -13.26 -0.01 12.90
N LEU A 277 -14.07 -1.05 13.08
CA LEU A 277 -14.50 -1.88 11.96
C LEU A 277 -15.51 -1.09 11.12
N VAL A 278 -15.12 -0.82 9.89
CA VAL A 278 -15.89 0.00 8.94
C VAL A 278 -16.72 -0.92 8.05
N ASP A 279 -18.01 -0.62 7.93
CA ASP A 279 -18.86 -1.22 6.91
C ASP A 279 -18.96 -0.26 5.72
N ILE A 280 -18.17 -0.52 4.68
CA ILE A 280 -18.18 0.27 3.45
C ILE A 280 -19.39 -0.19 2.62
N GLN A 281 -20.21 0.76 2.17
CA GLN A 281 -21.42 0.54 1.37
C GLN A 281 -21.34 1.34 0.05
N GLY A 282 -22.25 1.07 -0.89
CA GLY A 282 -22.41 1.88 -2.11
C GLY A 282 -21.48 1.50 -3.28
N LEU A 283 -21.16 0.21 -3.41
CA LEU A 283 -20.24 -0.33 -4.42
C LEU A 283 -20.93 -0.82 -5.71
N GLU A 284 -22.24 -0.57 -5.86
CA GLU A 284 -23.16 -1.23 -6.82
C GLU A 284 -22.73 -1.23 -8.30
N THR A 285 -21.76 -0.40 -8.69
CA THR A 285 -21.30 -0.34 -10.07
C THR A 285 -20.06 -1.21 -10.36
N CYS A 286 -19.36 -1.73 -9.35
CA CYS A 286 -18.07 -2.43 -9.47
C CYS A 286 -18.21 -3.95 -9.58
N LEU A 287 -17.43 -4.62 -10.44
CA LEU A 287 -17.50 -6.08 -10.60
C LEU A 287 -17.04 -6.85 -9.34
N TRP A 288 -16.24 -6.22 -8.48
CA TRP A 288 -15.77 -6.79 -7.22
C TRP A 288 -16.70 -6.52 -6.02
N ALA A 289 -17.81 -5.79 -6.22
CA ALA A 289 -18.67 -5.33 -5.13
C ALA A 289 -19.29 -6.47 -4.32
N ASP A 290 -19.79 -7.51 -4.99
CA ASP A 290 -20.42 -8.67 -4.34
C ASP A 290 -19.38 -9.47 -3.54
N ALA A 291 -18.21 -9.74 -4.14
CA ALA A 291 -17.10 -10.42 -3.49
C ALA A 291 -16.64 -9.66 -2.24
N PHE A 292 -16.48 -8.34 -2.35
CA PHE A 292 -16.11 -7.49 -1.22
C PHE A 292 -17.18 -7.48 -0.12
N THR A 293 -18.45 -7.36 -0.49
CA THR A 293 -19.55 -7.30 0.48
C THR A 293 -19.64 -8.60 1.28
N ASP A 294 -19.51 -9.75 0.64
CA ASP A 294 -19.47 -11.07 1.29
C ASP A 294 -18.27 -11.20 2.25
N VAL A 295 -17.07 -10.83 1.78
CA VAL A 295 -15.83 -10.88 2.56
C VAL A 295 -15.89 -9.92 3.76
N GLN A 296 -16.35 -8.69 3.56
CA GLN A 296 -16.51 -7.68 4.61
C GLN A 296 -17.52 -8.14 5.65
N ALA A 297 -18.69 -8.64 5.23
CA ALA A 297 -19.72 -9.12 6.15
C ALA A 297 -19.22 -10.26 7.03
N TYR A 298 -18.52 -11.23 6.43
CA TYR A 298 -17.94 -12.35 7.15
C TYR A 298 -16.86 -11.92 8.15
N ILE A 299 -15.84 -11.19 7.69
CA ILE A 299 -14.70 -10.82 8.54
C ILE A 299 -15.11 -9.80 9.61
N ASN A 300 -15.90 -8.78 9.27
CA ASN A 300 -16.37 -7.82 10.28
C ASN A 300 -17.29 -8.50 11.29
N GLY A 301 -18.16 -9.42 10.86
CA GLY A 301 -19.02 -10.20 11.74
C GLY A 301 -18.22 -11.01 12.77
N GLU A 302 -17.29 -11.83 12.29
CA GLU A 302 -16.44 -12.65 13.17
C GLU A 302 -15.50 -11.80 14.03
N SER A 303 -14.92 -10.72 13.49
CA SER A 303 -14.08 -9.79 14.25
C SER A 303 -14.85 -9.12 15.38
N ARG A 304 -16.10 -8.68 15.15
CA ARG A 304 -16.97 -8.09 16.19
C ARG A 304 -17.31 -9.12 17.28
N ASN A 305 -17.59 -10.35 16.90
CA ASN A 305 -17.85 -11.44 17.85
C ASN A 305 -16.63 -11.70 18.75
N MET A 306 -15.44 -11.77 18.15
CA MET A 306 -14.19 -11.97 18.88
C MET A 306 -13.86 -10.79 19.81
N LEU A 307 -13.98 -9.55 19.32
CA LEU A 307 -13.70 -8.34 20.10
C LEU A 307 -14.68 -8.14 21.27
N SER A 308 -15.90 -8.69 21.17
CA SER A 308 -16.91 -8.62 22.24
C SER A 308 -16.71 -9.70 23.32
N SER A 309 -15.87 -10.71 23.07
CA SER A 309 -15.73 -11.88 23.95
C SER A 309 -14.85 -11.67 25.19
N GLY A 310 -14.36 -10.44 25.42
CA GLY A 310 -13.52 -10.11 26.60
C GLY A 310 -12.14 -10.77 26.61
N ARG A 311 -11.70 -11.34 25.48
CA ARG A 311 -10.37 -11.94 25.32
C ARG A 311 -9.27 -10.89 25.49
N VAL A 312 -8.11 -11.34 25.99
CA VAL A 312 -6.90 -10.49 26.18
C VAL A 312 -6.39 -9.94 24.85
N THR A 313 -6.58 -10.69 23.78
CA THR A 313 -6.22 -10.34 22.41
C THR A 313 -7.14 -11.08 21.44
N VAL A 314 -7.25 -10.56 20.23
CA VAL A 314 -7.95 -11.23 19.12
C VAL A 314 -7.00 -11.95 18.16
N LEU A 315 -5.68 -11.77 18.31
CA LEU A 315 -4.69 -12.51 17.54
C LEU A 315 -4.61 -13.95 18.04
N LYS A 316 -4.93 -14.91 17.18
CA LYS A 316 -5.05 -16.34 17.52
C LYS A 316 -3.76 -16.93 18.10
N GLU A 317 -2.63 -16.62 17.50
CA GLU A 317 -1.32 -17.09 17.96
C GLU A 317 -0.98 -16.52 19.35
N LEU A 318 -1.32 -15.26 19.60
CA LEU A 318 -1.07 -14.62 20.89
C LEU A 318 -2.03 -15.15 21.97
N GLU A 319 -3.29 -15.43 21.62
CA GLU A 319 -4.26 -16.09 22.51
C GLU A 319 -3.81 -17.50 22.91
N SER A 320 -3.23 -18.25 21.97
CA SER A 320 -2.66 -19.58 22.24
C SER A 320 -1.50 -19.51 23.25
N VAL A 321 -0.63 -18.52 23.12
CA VAL A 321 0.46 -18.26 24.07
C VAL A 321 -0.08 -17.84 25.43
N ASP A 322 -1.05 -16.92 25.50
CA ASP A 322 -1.67 -16.50 26.76
C ASP A 322 -2.32 -17.67 27.50
N THR A 323 -2.96 -18.58 26.77
CA THR A 323 -3.54 -19.82 27.32
C THR A 323 -2.46 -20.73 27.92
N SER A 324 -1.33 -20.91 27.22
CA SER A 324 -0.17 -21.65 27.78
C SER A 324 0.38 -20.99 29.03
N VAL A 325 0.55 -19.67 29.03
CA VAL A 325 1.07 -18.93 30.19
C VAL A 325 0.11 -19.03 31.37
N LYS A 326 -1.20 -18.94 31.15
CA LYS A 326 -2.25 -19.13 32.17
C LYS A 326 -2.21 -20.52 32.78
N LYS A 327 -1.97 -21.56 31.97
CA LYS A 327 -1.84 -22.94 32.44
C LYS A 327 -0.54 -23.15 33.24
N LEU A 328 0.56 -22.55 32.78
CA LEU A 328 1.89 -22.76 33.34
C LEU A 328 2.12 -22.01 34.66
N LEU A 329 1.55 -20.81 34.83
CA LEU A 329 1.75 -19.98 36.02
C LEU A 329 1.38 -20.66 37.36
N PRO A 330 0.22 -21.33 37.50
CA PRO A 330 -0.14 -22.04 38.72
C PRO A 330 0.78 -23.23 39.04
N MET A 331 1.24 -23.95 38.01
CA MET A 331 2.14 -25.12 38.18
C MET A 331 3.50 -24.73 38.76
N ILE A 332 3.92 -23.47 38.55
CA ILE A 332 5.16 -22.92 39.10
C ILE A 332 4.95 -22.38 40.53
N GLN A 333 3.70 -22.24 41.01
CA GLN A 333 3.38 -21.67 42.33
C GLN A 333 3.39 -22.69 43.48
N GLU A 334 2.99 -23.94 43.25
CA GLU A 334 2.70 -24.89 44.34
C GLU A 334 3.93 -25.63 44.90
N GLY A 335 5.12 -25.36 44.36
CA GLY A 335 6.31 -26.14 44.65
C GLY A 335 6.29 -27.42 43.82
N VAL A 336 7.36 -27.66 43.06
CA VAL A 336 7.36 -28.74 42.06
C VAL A 336 7.69 -30.07 42.73
N ASP A 337 6.68 -30.89 43.00
CA ASP A 337 6.88 -32.30 43.31
C ASP A 337 7.47 -33.04 42.09
N PRO A 338 8.20 -34.16 42.26
CA PRO A 338 8.84 -34.86 41.13
C PRO A 338 7.87 -35.28 40.01
N ILE A 339 6.60 -35.52 40.35
CA ILE A 339 5.52 -35.87 39.41
C ILE A 339 5.04 -34.64 38.64
N GLU A 340 5.15 -33.45 39.23
CA GLU A 340 4.76 -32.18 38.61
C GLU A 340 5.88 -31.60 37.73
N ALA A 341 7.14 -31.99 37.95
CA ALA A 341 8.29 -31.55 37.16
C ALA A 341 8.14 -31.90 35.67
N GLU A 342 7.64 -33.10 35.37
CA GLU A 342 7.39 -33.54 33.99
C GLU A 342 6.23 -32.75 33.36
N ALA A 343 5.16 -32.49 34.13
CA ALA A 343 4.02 -31.69 33.67
C ALA A 343 4.37 -30.22 33.38
N VAL A 344 5.24 -29.64 34.22
CA VAL A 344 5.83 -28.31 34.01
C VAL A 344 6.69 -28.29 32.76
N GLN A 345 7.57 -29.28 32.57
CA GLN A 345 8.43 -29.37 31.39
C GLN A 345 7.64 -29.52 30.10
N ASN A 346 6.61 -30.36 30.10
CA ASN A 346 5.71 -30.53 28.95
C ASN A 346 4.96 -29.23 28.63
N SER A 347 4.49 -28.51 29.65
CA SER A 347 3.82 -27.22 29.47
C SER A 347 4.77 -26.10 29.02
N ALA A 348 6.02 -26.10 29.49
CA ALA A 348 7.07 -25.19 29.03
C ALA A 348 7.46 -25.46 27.57
N SER A 349 7.60 -26.74 27.19
CA SER A 349 7.87 -27.13 25.80
C SER A 349 6.75 -26.68 24.85
N ASP A 350 5.49 -26.88 25.26
CA ASP A 350 4.31 -26.41 24.51
C ASP A 350 4.28 -24.88 24.39
N LEU A 351 4.57 -24.14 25.48
CA LEU A 351 4.73 -22.69 25.43
C LEU A 351 5.84 -22.27 24.46
N GLY A 352 6.98 -22.96 24.47
CA GLY A 352 8.10 -22.68 23.56
C GLY A 352 7.71 -22.82 22.09
N LYS A 353 6.99 -23.89 21.73
CA LYS A 353 6.49 -24.10 20.36
C LYS A 353 5.53 -22.98 19.93
N ARG A 354 4.60 -22.59 20.82
CA ARG A 354 3.63 -21.51 20.54
C ARG A 354 4.30 -20.14 20.44
N ALA A 355 5.27 -19.85 21.31
CA ALA A 355 6.06 -18.63 21.27
C ALA A 355 6.89 -18.51 19.99
N ALA A 356 7.51 -19.62 19.54
CA ALA A 356 8.23 -19.67 18.27
C ALA A 356 7.30 -19.41 17.07
N LYS A 357 6.12 -20.05 17.04
CA LYS A 357 5.11 -19.82 15.99
C LYS A 357 4.64 -18.36 15.96
N LEU A 358 4.37 -17.77 17.12
CA LEU A 358 4.03 -16.35 17.25
C LEU A 358 5.14 -15.45 16.68
N SER A 359 6.39 -15.67 17.09
CA SER A 359 7.54 -14.89 16.60
C SER A 359 7.67 -14.96 15.08
N GLN A 360 7.66 -16.17 14.52
CA GLN A 360 7.77 -16.37 13.08
C GLN A 360 6.65 -15.66 12.31
N GLY A 361 5.40 -15.76 12.80
CA GLY A 361 4.27 -15.08 12.17
C GLY A 361 4.38 -13.56 12.25
N LEU A 362 4.89 -13.03 13.37
CA LEU A 362 5.12 -11.58 13.53
C LEU A 362 6.22 -11.09 12.60
N ASP A 363 7.34 -11.82 12.49
CA ASP A 363 8.46 -11.46 11.62
C ASP A 363 8.04 -11.41 10.14
N LEU A 364 7.26 -12.41 9.69
CA LEU A 364 6.68 -12.42 8.34
C LEU A 364 5.73 -11.23 8.12
N LEU A 365 4.89 -10.90 9.10
CA LEU A 365 3.96 -9.78 8.99
C LEU A 365 4.69 -8.43 8.98
N VAL A 366 5.80 -8.28 9.72
CA VAL A 366 6.68 -7.10 9.65
C VAL A 366 7.22 -6.93 8.25
N GLU A 367 7.75 -7.99 7.64
CA GLU A 367 8.26 -7.94 6.27
C GLU A 367 7.17 -7.51 5.27
N GLN A 368 5.95 -8.00 5.42
CA GLN A 368 4.81 -7.60 4.57
C GLN A 368 4.42 -6.12 4.75
N VAL A 369 4.40 -5.62 5.99
CA VAL A 369 4.12 -4.20 6.28
C VAL A 369 5.23 -3.30 5.72
N ASP A 370 6.49 -3.70 5.87
CA ASP A 370 7.64 -2.97 5.33
C ASP A 370 7.62 -2.98 3.80
N GLY A 371 7.28 -4.11 3.16
CA GLY A 371 7.07 -4.21 1.72
C GLY A 371 5.99 -3.24 1.23
N PHE A 372 4.85 -3.18 1.93
CA PHE A 372 3.79 -2.22 1.62
C PHE A 372 4.24 -0.76 1.80
N PHE A 373 4.99 -0.46 2.86
CA PHE A 373 5.58 0.85 3.10
C PHE A 373 6.49 1.29 1.94
N GLN A 374 7.33 0.39 1.41
CA GLN A 374 8.18 0.67 0.26
C GLN A 374 7.38 0.89 -1.03
N ILE A 375 6.27 0.17 -1.24
CA ILE A 375 5.36 0.41 -2.37
C ILE A 375 4.78 1.83 -2.30
N LEU A 376 4.35 2.29 -1.12
CA LEU A 376 3.82 3.64 -0.94
C LEU A 376 4.89 4.72 -1.18
N LEU A 377 6.09 4.56 -0.62
CA LEU A 377 7.20 5.49 -0.83
C LEU A 377 7.59 5.59 -2.30
N SER A 378 7.82 4.45 -2.94
CA SER A 378 8.22 4.42 -4.36
C SER A 378 7.14 4.99 -5.28
N GLY A 379 5.86 4.79 -4.97
CA GLY A 379 4.74 5.42 -5.68
C GLY A 379 4.78 6.95 -5.60
N ARG A 380 5.02 7.49 -4.39
CA ARG A 380 5.17 8.93 -4.16
C ARG A 380 6.38 9.51 -4.89
N ASP A 381 7.54 8.87 -4.75
CA ASP A 381 8.78 9.33 -5.37
C ASP A 381 8.68 9.33 -6.90
N THR A 382 8.07 8.28 -7.47
CA THR A 382 7.81 8.20 -8.91
C THR A 382 6.92 9.36 -9.37
N LEU A 383 5.84 9.66 -8.65
CA LEU A 383 4.94 10.76 -8.99
C LEU A 383 5.65 12.13 -8.88
N LEU A 384 6.43 12.34 -7.82
CA LEU A 384 7.22 13.57 -7.63
C LEU A 384 8.26 13.78 -8.74
N CYS A 385 8.98 12.73 -9.14
CA CYS A 385 9.92 12.78 -10.25
C CYS A 385 9.23 13.18 -11.55
N ASN A 386 8.08 12.56 -11.85
CA ASN A 386 7.31 12.90 -13.05
C ASN A 386 6.83 14.36 -13.05
N LEU A 387 6.39 14.89 -11.91
CA LEU A 387 5.96 16.30 -11.80
C LEU A 387 7.13 17.26 -12.02
N ARG A 388 8.32 16.98 -11.48
CA ARG A 388 9.52 17.81 -11.70
C ARG A 388 9.96 17.83 -13.16
N MET A 389 9.86 16.71 -13.86
CA MET A 389 10.18 16.62 -15.29
C MET A 389 9.22 17.46 -16.14
N VAL A 390 7.93 17.50 -15.79
CA VAL A 390 6.95 18.37 -16.44
C VAL A 390 7.27 19.85 -16.20
N SER A 391 7.64 20.23 -14.98
CA SER A 391 7.97 21.63 -14.64
C SER A 391 9.28 22.14 -15.26
N SER A 392 10.16 21.24 -15.69
CA SER A 392 11.48 21.57 -16.25
C SER A 392 11.49 21.68 -17.79
N ALA A 393 10.35 21.45 -18.45
CA ALA A 393 10.22 21.62 -19.89
C ALA A 393 10.21 23.12 -20.25
N PRO A 394 11.11 23.61 -21.10
CA PRO A 394 11.17 25.03 -21.45
C PRO A 394 9.90 25.46 -22.21
N ASP A 395 9.29 26.54 -21.73
CA ASP A 395 8.15 27.21 -22.36
C ASP A 395 8.62 27.85 -23.68
N ILE A 396 8.51 27.15 -24.81
CA ILE A 396 8.80 27.72 -26.14
C ILE A 396 7.62 28.60 -26.56
N LYS A 397 7.44 29.75 -25.90
CA LYS A 397 6.55 30.82 -26.37
C LYS A 397 7.06 32.20 -25.94
N GLN A 398 8.10 32.69 -26.59
CA GLN A 398 8.27 34.13 -26.88
C GLN A 398 9.54 34.36 -27.71
N GLU A 399 9.40 34.42 -29.04
CA GLU A 399 10.21 35.32 -29.89
C GLU A 399 9.72 35.24 -31.35
N SER A 400 8.77 36.11 -31.71
CA SER A 400 8.62 36.61 -33.08
C SER A 400 7.74 37.86 -33.09
N ARG A 401 8.18 38.89 -32.36
CA ARG A 401 7.79 40.28 -32.61
C ARG A 401 8.98 41.19 -32.41
N GLN A 402 9.93 41.14 -33.33
CA GLN A 402 10.78 42.29 -33.64
C GLN A 402 11.32 42.11 -35.07
N GLY A 403 10.82 42.95 -35.97
CA GLY A 403 11.13 42.89 -37.40
C GLY A 403 10.32 43.91 -38.20
N GLN A 404 10.15 45.12 -37.66
CA GLN A 404 9.71 46.28 -38.43
C GLN A 404 10.57 47.49 -38.05
N ALA A 405 10.95 48.26 -39.08
CA ALA A 405 11.95 49.33 -39.14
C ALA A 405 13.39 48.78 -39.22
N VAL A 406 14.16 49.05 -40.28
CA VAL A 406 14.60 50.39 -40.69
C VAL A 406 14.65 50.54 -42.23
N LYS A 407 14.13 51.68 -42.71
CA LYS A 407 14.40 52.26 -44.04
C LYS A 407 15.78 52.94 -44.05
N SER A 408 16.55 52.75 -45.12
CA SER A 408 17.12 53.83 -45.95
C SER A 408 17.57 53.25 -47.28
#